data_AF-A0A1U7VZ50-F1
#
_entry.id   AF-A0A1U7VZ50-F1
#
_cell.length_a   1.000
_cell.length_b   1.000
_cell.length_c   1.000
_cell.angle_alpha   90.00
_cell.angle_beta   90.00
_cell.angle_gamma   90.00
#
_symmetry.space_group_name_H-M   'P 1'
#
loop_
_entity.id
_entity.type
_entity.pdbx_description
1 polymer ?
#
loop_
_entity_poly.entity_id
_entity_poly.type
_entity_poly.pdbx_seq_one_letter_code
_entity_poly.pdbx_strand_id
1 'polypeptide(L)'
;MTQLFQDVRKQLPVKPNWMGDDVFKEIKEYWESPEFKSKSEQNKMNRDSNDGTSVHTGGCIPHRVIWNRMNNFEKKKQELSASQSASTEVGDTNSASQLSEMDIWVQSVGGMKKGRVAGLGSLGRSVKPLKHSTSTLSGEIDEIIKSQVHASNADLYAQLQEERRKNKKMRKELDLLKKYVNFNTSSSNELSSQEDSQGSENKSDDDSDNVNESGSNHGNVNESDYNLD
;
A
#
# COMPACT_ATOMS: atom_id res chain seq x y z
N MET A 1 40.43 18.67 -0.71
CA MET A 1 40.77 18.97 0.70
C MET A 1 40.15 17.98 1.70
N THR A 2 38.87 17.60 1.55
CA THR A 2 38.19 16.61 2.43
C THR A 2 38.90 15.26 2.56
N GLN A 3 39.46 14.72 1.48
CA GLN A 3 40.15 13.43 1.46
C GLN A 3 41.28 13.34 2.50
N LEU A 4 42.08 14.40 2.61
CA LEU A 4 43.24 14.49 3.51
C LEU A 4 42.83 14.29 4.98
N PHE A 5 41.77 14.95 5.43
CA PHE A 5 41.24 14.78 6.79
C PHE A 5 40.52 13.44 7.01
N GLN A 6 39.89 12.88 5.97
CA GLN A 6 39.30 11.54 6.06
C GLN A 6 40.36 10.47 6.28
N ASP A 7 41.51 10.59 5.62
CA ASP A 7 42.58 9.59 5.72
C ASP A 7 43.32 9.70 7.07
N VAL A 8 43.51 10.91 7.59
CA VAL A 8 43.96 11.14 8.98
C VAL A 8 42.96 10.55 10.00
N ARG A 9 41.65 10.72 9.80
CA ARG A 9 40.63 10.12 10.69
C ARG A 9 40.65 8.58 10.65
N LYS A 10 40.93 7.96 9.51
CA LYS A 10 41.10 6.49 9.39
C LYS A 10 42.37 6.01 10.09
N GLN A 11 43.41 6.83 10.11
CA GLN A 11 44.72 6.55 10.72
C GLN A 11 44.90 7.28 12.05
N LEU A 12 43.86 7.34 12.88
CA LEU A 12 43.78 8.09 14.14
C LEU A 12 44.97 7.97 15.14
N PRO A 13 45.75 6.87 15.24
CA PRO A 13 46.96 6.87 16.06
C PRO A 13 48.18 7.58 15.44
N VAL A 14 48.15 7.91 14.14
CA VAL A 14 49.29 8.49 13.41
C VAL A 14 49.02 9.96 13.09
N LYS A 15 49.78 10.86 13.72
CA LYS A 15 49.77 12.28 13.36
C LYS A 15 50.45 12.50 11.99
N PRO A 16 49.86 13.27 11.07
CA PRO A 16 50.52 13.65 9.82
C PRO A 16 51.57 14.77 10.03
N ASN A 17 52.66 14.72 9.26
CA ASN A 17 53.78 15.68 9.36
C ASN A 17 53.41 17.14 9.03
N TRP A 18 52.32 17.38 8.30
CA TRP A 18 51.86 18.71 7.91
C TRP A 18 50.94 19.37 8.96
N MET A 19 50.64 18.69 10.08
CA MET A 19 49.78 19.19 11.15
C MET A 19 50.57 19.36 12.46
N GLY A 20 50.41 20.52 13.10
CA GLY A 20 50.93 20.76 14.45
C GLY A 20 50.27 19.85 15.48
N ASP A 21 51.00 19.51 16.54
CA ASP A 21 50.54 18.58 17.58
C ASP A 21 49.28 19.09 18.32
N ASP A 22 49.23 20.40 18.62
CA ASP A 22 48.08 21.03 19.28
C ASP A 22 46.81 20.93 18.41
N VAL A 23 46.93 21.21 17.12
CA VAL A 23 45.83 21.14 16.15
C VAL A 23 45.35 19.69 15.96
N PHE A 24 46.29 18.73 15.92
CA PHE A 24 45.93 17.31 15.83
C PHE A 24 45.21 16.82 17.08
N LYS A 25 45.65 17.26 18.27
CA LYS A 25 45.00 16.95 19.55
C LYS A 25 43.56 17.47 19.57
N GLU A 26 43.34 18.74 19.22
CA GLU A 26 42.01 19.37 19.18
C GLU A 26 41.08 18.66 18.18
N ILE A 27 41.56 18.37 16.97
CA ILE A 27 40.76 17.66 15.95
C ILE A 27 40.44 16.22 16.38
N LYS A 28 41.38 15.53 17.04
CA LYS A 28 41.16 14.19 17.59
C LYS A 28 40.09 14.21 18.68
N GLU A 29 40.18 15.14 19.62
CA GLU A 29 39.19 15.32 20.70
C GLU A 29 37.80 15.62 20.13
N TYR A 30 37.71 16.51 19.13
CA TYR A 30 36.47 16.77 18.39
C TYR A 30 35.91 15.51 17.71
N TRP A 31 36.75 14.69 17.07
CA TRP A 31 36.31 13.44 16.44
C TRP A 31 35.92 12.32 17.43
N GLU A 32 36.45 12.38 18.65
CA GLU A 32 36.08 11.46 19.73
C GLU A 32 34.82 11.91 20.48
N SER A 33 34.38 13.17 20.32
CA SER A 33 33.20 13.73 20.97
C SER A 33 31.89 12.97 20.67
N PRO A 34 30.93 12.93 21.63
CA PRO A 34 29.64 12.25 21.44
C PRO A 34 28.80 12.85 20.31
N GLU A 35 28.77 14.18 20.20
CA GLU A 35 28.00 14.90 19.18
C GLU A 35 28.43 14.53 17.76
N PHE A 36 29.74 14.51 17.53
CA PHE A 36 30.29 14.17 16.23
C PHE A 36 30.10 12.70 15.88
N LYS A 37 30.24 11.78 16.86
CA LYS A 37 29.93 10.35 16.66
C LYS A 37 28.47 10.14 16.30
N SER A 38 27.53 10.67 17.09
CA SER A 38 26.09 10.60 16.83
C SER A 38 25.73 11.14 15.43
N LYS A 39 26.23 12.33 15.07
CA LYS A 39 26.04 12.92 13.74
C LYS A 39 26.69 12.10 12.61
N SER A 40 27.82 11.45 12.89
CA SER A 40 28.51 10.56 11.94
C SER A 40 27.74 9.25 11.71
N GLU A 41 27.12 8.70 12.76
CA GLU A 41 26.29 7.49 12.71
C GLU A 41 24.96 7.77 12.01
N GLN A 42 24.27 8.86 12.37
CA GLN A 42 23.06 9.31 11.68
C GLN A 42 23.32 9.55 10.18
N ASN A 43 24.45 10.18 9.82
CA ASN A 43 24.84 10.37 8.42
C ASN A 43 25.25 9.09 7.68
N LYS A 44 25.55 8.01 8.42
CA LYS A 44 25.75 6.67 7.85
C LYS A 44 24.40 6.00 7.63
N MET A 45 23.53 5.99 8.65
CA MET A 45 22.16 5.50 8.53
C MET A 45 21.41 6.17 7.38
N ASN A 46 21.47 7.50 7.24
CA ASN A 46 20.85 8.24 6.14
C ASN A 46 21.39 7.87 4.74
N ARG A 47 22.59 7.28 4.62
CA ARG A 47 23.14 6.75 3.36
C ARG A 47 22.75 5.30 3.11
N ASP A 48 22.67 4.51 4.16
CA ASP A 48 22.26 3.10 4.10
C ASP A 48 20.72 2.97 3.93
N SER A 49 19.95 3.98 4.36
CA SER A 49 18.52 4.14 4.12
C SER A 49 18.22 4.39 2.64
N ASN A 50 17.64 3.37 2.00
CA ASN A 50 17.19 3.43 0.61
C ASN A 50 16.04 4.44 0.38
N ASP A 51 15.45 4.98 1.45
CA ASP A 51 14.35 5.96 1.42
C ASP A 51 14.84 7.40 1.16
N GLY A 52 16.16 7.63 1.20
CA GLY A 52 16.79 8.94 1.00
C GLY A 52 16.94 9.41 -0.46
N THR A 53 16.25 8.80 -1.42
CA THR A 53 16.36 9.23 -2.83
C THR A 53 15.76 10.61 -3.03
N SER A 54 16.56 11.57 -3.50
CA SER A 54 16.07 12.91 -3.84
C SER A 54 14.86 12.83 -4.80
N VAL A 55 13.74 13.39 -4.37
CA VAL A 55 12.48 13.42 -5.14
C VAL A 55 12.64 14.22 -6.46
N HIS A 56 13.61 15.14 -6.51
CA HIS A 56 13.83 16.05 -7.65
C HIS A 56 15.08 15.72 -8.48
N THR A 57 16.00 14.89 -7.96
CA THR A 57 17.08 14.29 -8.75
C THR A 57 16.96 12.78 -8.63
N GLY A 58 16.26 12.17 -9.60
CA GLY A 58 16.17 10.71 -9.74
C GLY A 58 17.55 10.12 -10.04
N GLY A 59 18.34 9.94 -8.99
CA GLY A 59 19.76 9.65 -9.05
C GLY A 59 20.08 8.35 -9.76
N CYS A 60 21.35 8.17 -10.10
CA CYS A 60 21.82 6.90 -10.66
C CYS A 60 21.45 5.75 -9.71
N ILE A 61 20.91 4.68 -10.28
CA ILE A 61 20.57 3.46 -9.54
C ILE A 61 21.87 2.95 -8.87
N PRO A 62 21.91 2.72 -7.55
CA PRO A 62 23.14 2.30 -6.88
C PRO A 62 23.73 1.04 -7.53
N HIS A 63 25.05 0.98 -7.67
CA HIS A 63 25.74 -0.11 -8.36
C HIS A 63 25.33 -1.51 -7.84
N ARG A 64 25.16 -1.65 -6.52
CA ARG A 64 24.65 -2.88 -5.87
C ARG A 64 23.26 -3.31 -6.37
N VAL A 65 22.36 -2.35 -6.65
CA VAL A 65 21.01 -2.64 -7.16
C VAL A 65 21.07 -3.09 -8.63
N ILE A 66 21.97 -2.51 -9.43
CA ILE A 66 22.22 -2.97 -10.81
C ILE A 66 22.78 -4.40 -10.80
N TRP A 67 23.78 -4.67 -9.95
CA TRP A 67 24.38 -6.00 -9.80
C TRP A 67 23.36 -7.06 -9.35
N ASN A 68 22.54 -6.76 -8.34
CA ASN A 68 21.46 -7.67 -7.91
C ASN A 68 20.48 -8.01 -9.04
N ARG A 69 20.12 -7.04 -9.89
CA ARG A 69 19.24 -7.24 -11.05
C ARG A 69 19.88 -8.12 -12.12
N MET A 70 21.18 -7.93 -12.37
CA MET A 70 21.94 -8.75 -13.31
C MET A 70 22.01 -10.21 -12.85
N ASN A 71 22.33 -10.45 -11.57
CA ASN A 71 22.38 -11.81 -11.02
C ASN A 71 21.00 -12.50 -11.05
N ASN A 72 19.91 -11.76 -10.80
CA ASN A 72 18.55 -12.29 -10.88
C ASN A 72 18.20 -12.70 -12.33
N PHE A 73 18.62 -11.89 -13.31
CA PHE A 73 18.47 -12.19 -14.73
C PHE A 73 19.23 -13.45 -15.14
N GLU A 74 20.52 -13.56 -14.79
CA GLU A 74 21.32 -14.77 -15.08
C GLU A 74 20.75 -16.02 -14.40
N LYS A 75 20.31 -15.91 -13.13
CA LYS A 75 19.68 -17.01 -12.39
C LYS A 75 18.41 -17.50 -13.10
N LYS A 76 17.51 -16.60 -13.52
CA LYS A 76 16.30 -16.97 -14.26
C LYS A 76 16.59 -17.55 -15.64
N LYS A 77 17.61 -17.03 -16.33
CA LYS A 77 18.07 -17.57 -17.62
C LYS A 77 18.57 -19.01 -17.48
N GLN A 78 19.32 -19.32 -16.42
CA GLN A 78 19.74 -20.68 -16.08
C GLN A 78 18.54 -21.57 -15.72
N GLU A 79 17.65 -21.13 -14.83
CA GLU A 79 16.44 -21.88 -14.43
C GLU A 79 15.55 -22.25 -15.63
N LEU A 80 15.33 -21.33 -16.56
CA LEU A 80 14.53 -21.60 -17.77
C LEU A 80 15.22 -22.55 -18.75
N SER A 81 16.55 -22.57 -18.80
CA SER A 81 17.31 -23.55 -19.60
C SER A 81 17.24 -24.95 -18.98
N ALA A 82 17.35 -25.05 -17.65
CA ALA A 82 17.22 -26.32 -16.93
C ALA A 82 15.80 -26.90 -17.05
N SER A 83 14.77 -26.07 -16.91
CA SER A 83 13.36 -26.50 -17.07
C SER A 83 13.05 -27.01 -18.48
N GLN A 84 13.68 -26.45 -19.53
CA GLN A 84 13.53 -26.96 -20.90
C GLN A 84 14.23 -28.32 -21.11
N SER A 85 15.29 -28.63 -20.35
CA SER A 85 15.97 -29.93 -20.43
C SER A 85 15.26 -31.06 -19.68
N ALA A 86 14.39 -30.75 -18.72
CA ALA A 86 13.66 -31.75 -17.93
C ALA A 86 12.40 -32.29 -18.64
N SER A 87 11.72 -31.48 -19.47
CA SER A 87 10.50 -31.88 -20.17
C SER A 87 10.78 -32.55 -21.52
N THR A 88 11.24 -33.80 -21.50
CA THR A 88 11.34 -34.65 -22.71
C THR A 88 10.58 -35.97 -22.53
N GLU A 89 9.26 -35.88 -22.31
CA GLU A 89 8.36 -37.03 -22.48
C GLU A 89 6.99 -36.62 -23.07
N VAL A 90 6.83 -36.96 -24.35
CA VAL A 90 5.59 -37.29 -25.10
C VAL A 90 4.30 -36.48 -24.80
N GLY A 91 3.87 -35.62 -25.74
CA GLY A 91 2.44 -35.26 -25.88
C GLY A 91 2.13 -33.84 -26.35
N ASP A 92 1.86 -33.69 -27.65
CA ASP A 92 1.03 -32.70 -28.36
C ASP A 92 0.82 -31.26 -27.82
N THR A 93 1.27 -30.32 -28.66
CA THR A 93 0.74 -28.97 -28.89
C THR A 93 0.09 -28.23 -27.70
N ASN A 94 0.86 -27.35 -27.05
CA ASN A 94 0.61 -25.91 -27.16
C ASN A 94 1.78 -25.11 -26.56
N SER A 95 2.23 -24.10 -27.31
CA SER A 95 3.28 -23.11 -26.98
C SER A 95 3.48 -22.84 -25.47
N ALA A 96 4.35 -23.63 -24.84
CA ALA A 96 5.04 -23.20 -23.62
C ALA A 96 6.03 -22.12 -24.06
N SER A 97 5.52 -20.89 -24.16
CA SER A 97 6.22 -19.78 -24.81
C SER A 97 7.56 -19.56 -24.13
N GLN A 98 8.64 -19.82 -24.87
CA GLN A 98 9.99 -19.42 -24.48
C GLN A 98 9.93 -17.92 -24.16
N LEU A 99 10.03 -17.58 -22.87
CA LEU A 99 10.04 -16.19 -22.42
C LEU A 99 11.18 -15.50 -23.16
N SER A 100 10.88 -14.38 -23.83
CA SER A 100 11.92 -13.63 -24.52
C SER A 100 12.98 -13.22 -23.50
N GLU A 101 14.24 -13.12 -23.94
CA GLU A 101 15.29 -12.55 -23.09
C GLU A 101 14.90 -11.15 -22.56
N MET A 102 14.09 -10.41 -23.33
CA MET A 102 13.44 -9.16 -22.92
C MET A 102 12.48 -9.36 -21.74
N ASP A 103 11.67 -10.42 -21.72
CA ASP A 103 10.69 -10.70 -20.66
C ASP A 103 11.38 -11.14 -19.37
N ILE A 104 12.43 -11.97 -19.50
CA ILE A 104 13.29 -12.38 -18.39
C ILE A 104 13.95 -11.13 -17.77
N TRP A 105 14.44 -10.20 -18.59
CA TRP A 105 14.98 -8.91 -18.12
C TRP A 105 13.92 -8.07 -17.41
N VAL A 106 12.74 -7.87 -18.01
CA VAL A 106 11.62 -7.13 -17.41
C VAL A 106 11.27 -7.69 -16.03
N GLN A 107 11.10 -9.01 -15.90
CA GLN A 107 10.81 -9.64 -14.61
C GLN A 107 11.97 -9.54 -13.60
N SER A 108 13.22 -9.42 -14.07
CA SER A 108 14.41 -9.37 -13.20
C SER A 108 14.66 -7.98 -12.62
N VAL A 109 14.28 -6.92 -13.36
CA VAL A 109 14.40 -5.53 -12.89
C VAL A 109 13.24 -5.04 -12.02
N GLY A 110 12.19 -5.86 -11.84
CA GLY A 110 10.99 -5.54 -11.07
C GLY A 110 9.82 -5.05 -11.92
N GLY A 111 9.74 -5.44 -13.19
CA GLY A 111 8.67 -5.07 -14.12
C GLY A 111 8.86 -3.70 -14.77
N MET A 112 7.77 -3.19 -15.34
CA MET A 112 7.71 -1.88 -15.99
C MET A 112 7.06 -0.84 -15.07
N LYS A 113 7.70 0.33 -14.92
CA LYS A 113 7.20 1.45 -14.10
C LYS A 113 6.95 2.67 -14.98
N LYS A 114 5.72 3.22 -14.97
CA LYS A 114 5.29 4.35 -15.82
C LYS A 114 5.60 4.12 -17.32
N GLY A 115 5.36 2.89 -17.80
CA GLY A 115 5.63 2.50 -19.19
C GLY A 115 7.11 2.51 -19.57
N ARG A 116 8.02 2.26 -18.61
CA ARG A 116 9.46 2.12 -18.86
C ARG A 116 10.06 0.93 -18.12
N VAL A 117 10.97 0.23 -18.78
CA VAL A 117 11.80 -0.84 -18.20
C VAL A 117 13.14 -0.26 -17.74
N ALA A 118 13.61 -0.62 -16.54
CA ALA A 118 14.87 -0.13 -16.03
C ALA A 118 16.08 -0.67 -16.82
N GLY A 119 17.13 0.14 -16.95
CA GLY A 119 18.34 -0.21 -17.70
C GLY A 119 18.25 -0.04 -19.23
N LEU A 120 17.04 0.12 -19.79
CA LEU A 120 16.82 0.11 -21.24
C LEU A 120 16.72 1.51 -21.89
N GLY A 121 17.06 2.57 -21.17
CA GLY A 121 17.10 3.94 -21.70
C GLY A 121 15.81 4.39 -22.40
N SER A 122 15.94 4.93 -23.62
CA SER A 122 14.82 5.33 -24.49
C SER A 122 14.04 4.13 -25.02
N LEU A 123 14.71 3.02 -25.34
CA LEU A 123 14.10 1.77 -25.82
C LEU A 123 13.13 1.17 -24.78
N GLY A 124 13.30 1.48 -23.49
CA GLY A 124 12.41 1.08 -22.41
C GLY A 124 10.94 1.48 -22.58
N ARG A 125 10.61 2.47 -23.43
CA ARG A 125 9.22 2.80 -23.80
C ARG A 125 8.60 1.87 -24.85
N SER A 126 9.42 1.25 -25.70
CA SER A 126 8.96 0.42 -26.82
C SER A 126 8.69 -1.03 -26.41
N VAL A 127 9.09 -1.41 -25.20
CA VAL A 127 8.82 -2.74 -24.63
C VAL A 127 7.32 -2.86 -24.38
N LYS A 128 6.64 -3.60 -25.25
CA LYS A 128 5.26 -4.02 -25.04
C LYS A 128 5.25 -5.00 -23.85
N PRO A 129 4.28 -4.91 -22.92
CA PRO A 129 4.12 -5.99 -21.94
C PRO A 129 3.83 -7.28 -22.71
N LEU A 130 4.53 -8.36 -22.36
CA LEU A 130 4.15 -9.68 -22.83
C LEU A 130 2.74 -9.93 -22.33
N LYS A 131 1.78 -9.88 -23.24
CA LYS A 131 0.46 -10.45 -23.01
C LYS A 131 0.71 -11.96 -22.93
N HIS A 132 0.95 -12.46 -21.73
CA HIS A 132 0.72 -13.87 -21.46
C HIS A 132 -0.68 -14.17 -22.00
N SER A 133 -0.84 -15.23 -22.79
CA SER A 133 -2.16 -15.67 -23.23
C SER A 133 -2.88 -16.32 -22.06
N THR A 134 -3.23 -15.51 -21.05
CA THR A 134 -4.26 -15.81 -20.05
C THR A 134 -5.65 -15.72 -20.69
N SER A 135 -5.80 -16.42 -21.81
CA SER A 135 -7.10 -16.77 -22.38
C SER A 135 -7.86 -17.58 -21.33
N THR A 136 -9.16 -17.27 -21.20
CA THR A 136 -10.13 -17.90 -20.28
C THR A 136 -9.79 -17.88 -18.78
N LEU A 137 -8.71 -18.54 -18.32
CA LEU A 137 -8.48 -18.82 -16.90
C LEU A 137 -8.36 -17.58 -15.99
N SER A 138 -7.79 -16.46 -16.46
CA SER A 138 -7.65 -15.26 -15.61
C SER A 138 -8.97 -14.53 -15.39
N GLY A 139 -9.91 -14.59 -16.35
CA GLY A 139 -11.25 -14.01 -16.18
C GLY A 139 -12.09 -14.86 -15.23
N GLU A 140 -11.97 -16.18 -15.33
CA GLU A 140 -12.62 -17.14 -14.43
C GLU A 140 -12.17 -16.96 -12.97
N ILE A 141 -10.86 -16.79 -12.73
CA ILE A 141 -10.32 -16.50 -11.40
C ILE A 141 -10.86 -15.16 -10.84
N ASP A 142 -10.91 -14.11 -11.65
CA ASP A 142 -11.46 -12.81 -11.22
C ASP A 142 -12.96 -12.90 -10.89
N GLU A 143 -13.76 -13.63 -11.67
CA GLU A 143 -15.19 -13.84 -11.38
C GLU A 143 -15.42 -14.74 -10.15
N ILE A 144 -14.58 -15.75 -9.90
CA ILE A 144 -14.60 -16.55 -8.67
C ILE A 144 -14.29 -15.65 -7.46
N ILE A 145 -13.26 -14.81 -7.52
CA ILE A 145 -12.90 -13.89 -6.43
C ILE A 145 -14.04 -12.89 -6.17
N LYS A 146 -14.62 -12.27 -7.21
CA LYS A 146 -15.78 -11.38 -7.07
C LYS A 146 -16.95 -12.10 -6.42
N SER A 147 -17.31 -13.28 -6.91
CA SER A 147 -18.43 -14.07 -6.39
C SER A 147 -18.25 -14.45 -4.92
N GLN A 148 -17.04 -14.88 -4.53
CA GLN A 148 -16.71 -15.21 -3.15
C GLN A 148 -16.78 -13.98 -2.23
N VAL A 149 -16.30 -12.82 -2.70
CA VAL A 149 -16.41 -11.55 -1.96
C VAL A 149 -17.86 -11.10 -1.81
N HIS A 150 -18.66 -11.18 -2.87
CA HIS A 150 -20.09 -10.84 -2.82
C HIS A 150 -20.88 -11.73 -1.87
N ALA A 151 -20.67 -13.05 -1.89
CA ALA A 151 -21.28 -13.99 -0.96
C ALA A 151 -20.89 -13.69 0.50
N SER A 152 -19.58 -13.54 0.76
CA SER A 152 -19.06 -13.24 2.10
C SER A 152 -19.59 -11.90 2.65
N ASN A 153 -19.74 -10.90 1.78
CA ASN A 153 -20.33 -9.60 2.16
C ASN A 153 -21.83 -9.72 2.47
N ALA A 154 -22.58 -10.50 1.69
CA ALA A 154 -24.01 -10.73 1.94
C ALA A 154 -24.25 -11.40 3.31
N ASP A 155 -23.45 -12.42 3.66
CA ASP A 155 -23.50 -13.07 4.97
C ASP A 155 -23.16 -12.10 6.11
N LEU A 156 -22.15 -11.24 5.93
CA LEU A 156 -21.77 -10.22 6.91
C LEU A 156 -22.89 -9.19 7.13
N TYR A 157 -23.57 -8.75 6.07
CA TYR A 157 -24.72 -7.86 6.19
C TYR A 157 -25.92 -8.52 6.88
N ALA A 158 -26.17 -9.81 6.61
CA ALA A 158 -27.23 -10.57 7.29
C ALA A 158 -26.98 -10.68 8.79
N GLN A 159 -25.75 -11.03 9.20
CA GLN A 159 -25.34 -11.07 10.61
C GLN A 159 -25.51 -9.69 11.29
N LEU A 160 -25.08 -8.61 10.63
CA LEU A 160 -25.22 -7.24 11.16
C LEU A 160 -26.70 -6.84 11.38
N GLN A 161 -27.61 -7.24 10.48
CA GLN A 161 -29.04 -7.02 10.67
C GLN A 161 -29.61 -7.83 11.84
N GLU A 162 -29.21 -9.09 11.97
CA GLU A 162 -29.68 -9.94 13.08
C GLU A 162 -29.21 -9.39 14.43
N GLU A 163 -27.96 -8.92 14.52
CA GLU A 163 -27.40 -8.36 15.73
C GLU A 163 -28.03 -7.00 16.10
N ARG A 164 -28.37 -6.17 15.09
CA ARG A 164 -29.22 -4.98 15.29
C ARG A 164 -30.61 -5.36 15.81
N ARG A 165 -31.23 -6.45 15.32
CA ARG A 165 -32.53 -6.94 15.80
C ARG A 165 -32.46 -7.44 17.25
N LYS A 166 -31.41 -8.18 17.63
CA LYS A 166 -31.15 -8.61 19.03
C LYS A 166 -30.98 -7.40 19.94
N ASN A 167 -30.14 -6.44 19.57
CA ASN A 167 -29.95 -5.19 20.31
C ASN A 167 -31.26 -4.39 20.48
N LYS A 168 -32.10 -4.32 19.43
CA LYS A 168 -33.44 -3.69 19.52
C LYS A 168 -34.38 -4.42 20.48
N LYS A 169 -34.28 -5.76 20.60
CA LYS A 169 -35.03 -6.54 21.60
C LYS A 169 -34.53 -6.27 23.02
N MET A 170 -33.21 -6.36 23.25
CA MET A 170 -32.61 -6.09 24.56
C MET A 170 -32.93 -4.68 25.09
N ARG A 171 -32.91 -3.66 24.22
CA ARG A 171 -33.31 -2.29 24.59
C ARG A 171 -34.77 -2.20 25.08
N LYS A 172 -35.69 -2.95 24.45
CA LYS A 172 -37.10 -3.03 24.91
C LYS A 172 -37.25 -3.80 26.23
N GLU A 173 -36.48 -4.87 26.42
CA GLU A 173 -36.48 -5.65 27.67
C GLU A 173 -35.90 -4.84 28.84
N LEU A 174 -34.84 -4.07 28.61
CA LEU A 174 -34.29 -3.11 29.59
C LEU A 174 -35.28 -2.00 29.94
N ASP A 175 -35.99 -1.45 28.96
CA ASP A 175 -37.02 -0.42 29.19
C ASP A 175 -38.18 -0.97 30.02
N LEU A 176 -38.65 -2.19 29.70
CA LEU A 176 -39.70 -2.89 30.47
C LEU A 176 -39.24 -3.20 31.91
N LEU A 177 -38.00 -3.68 32.09
CA LEU A 177 -37.45 -3.95 33.42
C LEU A 177 -37.27 -2.66 34.22
N LYS A 178 -36.79 -1.58 33.59
CA LYS A 178 -36.69 -0.25 34.21
C LYS A 178 -38.06 0.23 34.69
N LYS A 179 -39.12 0.09 33.88
CA LYS A 179 -40.49 0.43 34.27
C LYS A 179 -40.97 -0.41 35.47
N TYR A 180 -40.69 -1.71 35.48
CA TYR A 180 -41.05 -2.60 36.59
C TYR A 180 -40.33 -2.24 37.89
N VAL A 181 -39.01 -2.00 37.84
CA VAL A 181 -38.23 -1.54 39.00
C VAL A 181 -38.76 -0.19 39.51
N ASN A 182 -39.04 0.76 38.61
CA ASN A 182 -39.54 2.08 39.01
C ASN A 182 -40.91 2.01 39.72
N PHE A 183 -41.78 1.08 39.29
CA PHE A 183 -43.06 0.81 39.94
C PHE A 183 -42.87 0.19 41.34
N ASN A 184 -41.95 -0.77 41.49
CA ASN A 184 -41.64 -1.38 42.79
C ASN A 184 -40.90 -0.42 43.75
N THR A 185 -40.08 0.51 43.25
CA THR A 185 -39.49 1.57 44.07
C THR A 185 -40.53 2.57 44.54
N SER A 186 -41.54 2.90 43.72
CA SER A 186 -42.70 3.67 44.20
C SER A 186 -43.45 2.91 45.29
N SER A 187 -43.71 1.61 45.11
CA SER A 187 -44.37 0.76 46.13
C SER A 187 -43.55 0.56 47.41
N SER A 188 -42.24 0.81 47.39
CA SER A 188 -41.37 0.71 48.59
C SER A 188 -41.15 2.07 49.26
N ASN A 189 -41.55 3.16 48.59
CA ASN A 189 -41.35 4.54 49.03
C ASN A 189 -42.68 5.24 49.40
N GLU A 190 -43.71 4.47 49.78
CA GLU A 190 -45.00 4.94 50.36
C GLU A 190 -44.84 5.61 51.75
N LEU A 191 -43.67 6.19 52.03
CA LEU A 191 -43.35 7.06 53.17
C LEU A 191 -42.33 8.16 52.80
N SER A 192 -42.50 8.81 51.65
CA SER A 192 -42.06 10.21 51.49
C SER A 192 -42.85 10.93 50.40
N SER A 193 -43.79 11.77 50.83
CA SER A 193 -44.72 12.54 49.99
C SER A 193 -44.04 13.62 49.14
N GLN A 194 -44.75 14.05 48.07
CA GLN A 194 -44.79 15.43 47.56
C GLN A 194 -43.48 15.99 46.93
N GLU A 195 -43.42 16.56 45.73
CA GLU A 195 -44.31 17.59 45.15
C GLU A 195 -44.33 17.59 43.61
N ASP A 196 -45.36 18.24 43.07
CA ASP A 196 -45.57 18.45 41.64
C ASP A 196 -44.58 19.44 41.01
N SER A 197 -44.20 19.19 39.76
CA SER A 197 -43.84 20.25 38.81
C SER A 197 -44.03 19.74 37.38
N GLN A 198 -45.04 20.27 36.69
CA GLN A 198 -45.20 20.05 35.26
C GLN A 198 -44.11 20.85 34.52
N GLY A 199 -43.32 20.16 33.71
CA GLY A 199 -42.46 20.76 32.69
C GLY A 199 -42.90 20.26 31.31
N SER A 200 -43.15 21.17 30.39
CA SER A 200 -43.14 20.88 28.95
C SER A 200 -41.72 20.40 28.54
N GLU A 201 -41.47 19.79 27.38
CA GLU A 201 -41.96 20.12 26.05
C GLU A 201 -41.53 19.01 25.06
N ASN A 202 -42.21 18.93 23.89
CA ASN A 202 -41.69 18.72 22.53
C ASN A 202 -40.23 18.15 22.36
N LYS A 203 -39.90 17.21 21.46
CA LYS A 203 -40.33 17.08 20.04
C LYS A 203 -40.23 15.65 19.49
N SER A 204 -40.95 15.42 18.40
CA SER A 204 -40.70 14.36 17.43
C SER A 204 -39.62 14.78 16.43
N ASP A 205 -38.55 13.98 16.30
CA ASP A 205 -37.62 14.06 15.17
C ASP A 205 -37.70 12.73 14.39
N ASP A 206 -38.37 12.80 13.25
CA ASP A 206 -38.53 11.72 12.26
C ASP A 206 -37.67 12.07 11.05
N ASP A 207 -36.41 11.61 11.03
CA ASP A 207 -35.49 11.83 9.91
C ASP A 207 -35.32 10.53 9.10
N SER A 208 -35.96 10.54 7.94
CA SER A 208 -35.94 9.46 6.96
C SER A 208 -35.19 9.87 5.68
N ASP A 209 -33.88 9.60 5.65
CA ASP A 209 -33.05 9.90 4.47
C ASP A 209 -33.13 8.80 3.39
N ASN A 210 -34.16 8.98 2.56
CA ASN A 210 -34.19 8.94 1.10
C ASN A 210 -33.10 8.17 0.31
N VAL A 211 -33.54 7.33 -0.62
CA VAL A 211 -32.73 6.67 -1.65
C VAL A 211 -32.61 7.55 -2.90
N ASN A 212 -31.38 7.76 -3.40
CA ASN A 212 -31.17 8.43 -4.69
C ASN A 212 -31.01 7.40 -5.82
N GLU A 213 -32.06 7.21 -6.62
CA GLU A 213 -32.07 6.30 -7.77
C GLU A 213 -32.39 7.03 -9.09
N SER A 214 -31.46 6.91 -10.04
CA SER A 214 -31.66 6.94 -11.51
C SER A 214 -32.45 8.09 -12.15
N GLY A 215 -31.73 9.12 -12.60
CA GLY A 215 -32.22 10.04 -13.64
C GLY A 215 -31.92 9.53 -15.06
N SER A 216 -32.85 8.77 -15.67
CA SER A 216 -32.87 8.52 -17.11
C SER A 216 -33.82 9.49 -17.80
N ASN A 217 -33.45 10.02 -18.97
CA ASN A 217 -34.46 10.49 -19.93
C ASN A 217 -34.00 10.34 -21.39
N HIS A 218 -34.90 9.86 -22.24
CA HIS A 218 -34.73 9.66 -23.68
C HIS A 218 -35.33 10.84 -24.47
N GLY A 219 -34.90 11.02 -25.73
CA GLY A 219 -35.56 11.96 -26.65
C GLY A 219 -34.75 12.24 -27.91
N ASN A 220 -34.92 11.42 -28.94
CA ASN A 220 -34.31 11.59 -30.27
C ASN A 220 -35.27 12.32 -31.23
N VAL A 221 -34.73 12.96 -32.28
CA VAL A 221 -35.13 12.90 -33.72
C VAL A 221 -34.70 14.18 -34.47
N ASN A 222 -33.97 13.97 -35.58
CA ASN A 222 -33.85 14.67 -36.90
C ASN A 222 -34.32 16.15 -37.03
N GLU A 223 -33.84 17.04 -37.92
CA GLU A 223 -32.98 17.04 -39.13
C GLU A 223 -32.54 18.52 -39.39
N SER A 224 -31.78 18.99 -40.39
CA SER A 224 -31.12 18.45 -41.60
C SER A 224 -29.91 19.37 -41.99
N ASP A 225 -29.32 19.19 -43.19
CA ASP A 225 -28.23 20.02 -43.75
C ASP A 225 -28.62 21.48 -44.08
N TYR A 226 -27.68 22.44 -43.98
CA TYR A 226 -27.41 23.48 -45.00
C TYR A 226 -25.96 24.03 -44.90
N ASN A 227 -25.39 24.44 -46.05
CA ASN A 227 -24.02 24.93 -46.24
C ASN A 227 -23.92 26.48 -46.25
N LEU A 228 -22.67 26.97 -46.33
CA LEU A 228 -22.21 28.35 -46.64
C LEU A 228 -22.38 29.39 -45.50
N ASP A 229 -21.46 30.34 -45.28
CA ASP A 229 -20.19 30.72 -45.98
C ASP A 229 -18.98 30.76 -45.01
#